data_AF-U3IWF3-F1
#
_entry.id   AF-U3IWF3-F1
#
_cell.length_a   1.000
_cell.length_b   1.000
_cell.length_c   1.000
_cell.angle_alpha   90.00
_cell.angle_beta   90.00
_cell.angle_gamma   90.00
#
_symmetry.space_group_name_H-M   'P 1'
#
loop_
_entity.id
_entity.type
_entity.pdbx_description
1 polymer ?
#
loop_
_entity_poly.entity_id
_entity_poly.type
_entity_poly.pdbx_seq_one_letter_code
_entity_poly.pdbx_strand_id
1 'polypeptide(L)'
;CDTTSRNICVFLVATYTDGQPTESAAWFCKWLEETANDFRFGKTYLKGLRYAVFGLGNSVYVDHYNTVGRNIDRWLWMLSASRIMTRAEGDCNVAQSKHGSIEADFEAWKTKFLSCLQALCRGERKPCSGKCKKGKCKSQGKQSKESSDHEHGASEYENAEAELVETTSEEEADAEEVGGTNSVIDVEDLGNVMSHMKKAKLEEGHVGTSLSGETAGRKEAGEKREMITAALRDALTKQGEVLSAWAVVLEAMTAKHCALSLVGEPIMYPEINRFLKLLHQHNISSFLVTNAQFPDEIRNLEPVTQLYVSVDASTKESLKRIDRPLFKDFWQRFLDSLKALSEKQQRTVYRLTLVKAWNVDELRAYADLVSLGKPDFIEVKGVTYCGESSASSLTMANVPWHEEVVRFVQELVELIPDYEIACEHEHSNCLLIAHKKFKVDGEWCTWINYERFQELVREHERSGGSKTFTAADYTARTPHWALFGSSQRGFDPLDVRYQRKSKAKDISGC
;
A
#
# COMPACT_ATOMS: atom_id res chain seq x y z
N CYS A 1 -17.23 4.13 -1.85
CA CYS A 1 -18.33 3.63 -2.70
C CYS A 1 -18.73 2.25 -2.20
N ASP A 2 -19.92 2.13 -1.64
CA ASP A 2 -20.42 0.87 -1.10
C ASP A 2 -20.87 -0.04 -2.27
N THR A 3 -19.99 -0.93 -2.74
CA THR A 3 -20.21 -1.84 -3.87
C THR A 3 -21.13 -2.99 -3.47
N THR A 4 -22.33 -2.65 -3.02
CA THR A 4 -23.38 -3.63 -2.76
C THR A 4 -23.79 -4.32 -4.06
N SER A 5 -23.99 -5.63 -3.99
CA SER A 5 -24.27 -6.52 -5.14
C SER A 5 -25.54 -6.19 -5.94
N ARG A 6 -26.28 -5.13 -5.61
CA ARG A 6 -27.52 -4.70 -6.25
C ARG A 6 -27.30 -3.69 -7.40
N ASN A 7 -26.15 -3.04 -7.46
CA ASN A 7 -25.88 -2.02 -8.47
C ASN A 7 -25.18 -2.61 -9.71
N ILE A 8 -25.64 -2.18 -10.88
CA ILE A 8 -25.10 -2.59 -12.18
C ILE A 8 -24.62 -1.35 -12.92
N CYS A 9 -23.36 -1.34 -13.34
CA CYS A 9 -22.80 -0.25 -14.14
C CYS A 9 -22.74 -0.64 -15.62
N VAL A 10 -23.25 0.23 -16.48
CA VAL A 10 -23.23 0.05 -17.93
C VAL A 10 -22.33 1.10 -18.54
N PHE A 11 -21.34 0.67 -19.32
CA PHE A 11 -20.38 1.54 -19.97
C PHE A 11 -20.65 1.56 -21.47
N LEU A 12 -21.05 2.72 -21.99
CA LEU A 12 -21.18 2.99 -23.43
C LEU A 12 -20.08 3.99 -23.78
N VAL A 13 -19.03 3.53 -24.45
CA VAL A 13 -17.77 4.29 -24.56
C VAL A 13 -17.25 4.31 -25.99
N ALA A 14 -16.88 5.48 -26.47
CA ALA A 14 -16.29 5.65 -27.79
C ALA A 14 -14.77 5.62 -27.75
N THR A 15 -14.18 4.98 -28.75
CA THR A 15 -12.77 5.19 -29.10
C THR A 15 -12.67 6.36 -30.07
N TYR A 16 -11.87 7.36 -29.70
CA TYR A 16 -11.61 8.55 -30.49
C TYR A 16 -10.23 8.47 -31.17
N THR A 17 -9.63 9.61 -31.49
CA THR A 17 -8.33 9.72 -32.18
C THR A 17 -7.23 8.90 -31.48
N ASP A 18 -6.43 8.17 -32.25
CA ASP A 18 -5.26 7.40 -31.78
C ASP A 18 -5.55 6.42 -30.63
N GLY A 19 -6.73 5.80 -30.66
CA GLY A 19 -7.12 4.80 -29.67
C GLY A 19 -7.49 5.38 -28.30
N GLN A 20 -7.56 6.70 -28.18
CA GLN A 20 -7.83 7.42 -26.92
C GLN A 20 -9.33 7.48 -26.61
N PRO A 21 -9.71 7.62 -25.32
CA PRO A 21 -11.09 7.95 -24.94
C PRO A 21 -11.50 9.35 -25.39
N THR A 22 -12.82 9.61 -25.40
CA THR A 22 -13.34 10.98 -25.51
C THR A 22 -12.88 11.83 -24.33
N GLU A 23 -12.76 13.14 -24.53
CA GLU A 23 -12.28 14.08 -23.49
C GLU A 23 -13.03 13.94 -22.16
N SER A 24 -14.36 13.77 -22.23
CA SER A 24 -15.23 13.54 -21.06
C SER A 24 -14.94 12.24 -20.30
N ALA A 25 -14.38 11.23 -20.97
CA ALA A 25 -14.05 9.93 -20.39
C ALA A 25 -12.55 9.77 -20.07
N ALA A 26 -11.70 10.71 -20.50
CA ALA A 26 -10.25 10.63 -20.37
C ALA A 26 -9.80 10.45 -18.92
N TRP A 27 -10.34 11.26 -18.01
CA TRP A 27 -10.04 11.15 -16.59
C TRP A 27 -10.43 9.78 -16.01
N PHE A 28 -11.63 9.28 -16.36
CA PHE A 28 -12.11 8.00 -15.87
C PHE A 28 -11.26 6.82 -16.37
N CYS A 29 -10.91 6.81 -17.66
CA CYS A 29 -10.07 5.77 -18.25
C CYS A 29 -8.68 5.77 -17.61
N LYS A 30 -8.07 6.95 -17.44
CA LYS A 30 -6.76 7.09 -16.80
C LYS A 30 -6.80 6.61 -15.34
N TRP A 31 -7.80 7.05 -14.58
CA TRP A 31 -7.97 6.61 -13.20
C TRP A 31 -8.14 5.09 -13.09
N LEU A 32 -8.96 4.49 -13.96
CA LEU A 32 -9.22 3.06 -13.94
C LEU A 32 -7.99 2.23 -14.35
N GLU A 33 -7.22 2.72 -15.31
CA GLU A 33 -5.93 2.14 -15.71
C GLU A 33 -4.91 2.18 -14.57
N GLU A 34 -4.71 3.35 -13.96
CA GLU A 34 -3.80 3.53 -12.84
C GLU A 34 -4.24 2.64 -11.66
N THR A 35 -5.52 2.63 -11.32
CA THR A 35 -6.08 1.79 -10.24
C THR A 35 -5.88 0.29 -10.51
N ALA A 36 -6.02 -0.17 -11.75
CA ALA A 36 -5.86 -1.58 -12.10
C ALA A 36 -4.40 -2.06 -12.03
N ASN A 37 -3.44 -1.16 -12.18
CA ASN A 37 -2.00 -1.47 -12.18
C ASN A 37 -1.28 -1.07 -10.89
N ASP A 38 -1.94 -0.34 -10.00
CA ASP A 38 -1.37 0.13 -8.73
C ASP A 38 -1.48 -0.95 -7.65
N PHE A 39 -0.32 -1.36 -7.12
CA PHE A 39 -0.20 -2.40 -6.08
C PHE A 39 -0.92 -2.05 -4.76
N ARG A 40 -1.19 -0.77 -4.51
CA ARG A 40 -1.92 -0.31 -3.31
C ARG A 40 -3.39 -0.71 -3.36
N PHE A 41 -3.94 -0.89 -4.56
CA PHE A 41 -5.31 -1.39 -4.73
C PHE A 41 -5.28 -2.92 -4.81
N GLY A 42 -5.93 -3.56 -3.84
CA GLY A 42 -6.07 -5.02 -3.87
C GLY A 42 -6.82 -5.44 -5.14
N LYS A 43 -6.42 -6.58 -5.75
CA LYS A 43 -7.09 -7.16 -6.93
C LYS A 43 -8.59 -7.41 -6.76
N THR A 44 -9.11 -7.30 -5.53
CA THR A 44 -10.52 -7.46 -5.18
C THR A 44 -11.26 -6.14 -4.96
N TYR A 45 -10.67 -5.00 -5.31
CA TYR A 45 -11.21 -3.66 -5.03
C TYR A 45 -12.64 -3.44 -5.55
N LEU A 46 -12.98 -3.98 -6.72
CA LEU A 46 -14.32 -3.92 -7.31
C LEU A 46 -15.10 -5.24 -7.15
N LYS A 47 -14.70 -6.11 -6.21
CA LYS A 47 -15.41 -7.34 -5.91
C LYS A 47 -16.84 -7.02 -5.44
N GLY A 48 -17.82 -7.49 -6.20
CA GLY A 48 -19.24 -7.22 -5.96
C GLY A 48 -19.87 -6.27 -6.98
N LEU A 49 -19.06 -5.48 -7.70
CA LEU A 49 -19.54 -4.66 -8.82
C LEU A 49 -19.92 -5.56 -9.99
N ARG A 50 -21.12 -5.38 -10.53
CA ARG A 50 -21.55 -6.02 -11.78
C ARG A 50 -21.53 -5.00 -12.91
N TYR A 51 -21.05 -5.40 -14.09
CA TYR A 51 -20.93 -4.47 -15.21
C TYR A 51 -21.19 -5.08 -16.58
N ALA A 52 -21.45 -4.20 -17.56
CA ALA A 52 -21.48 -4.51 -18.99
C ALA A 52 -20.83 -3.36 -19.78
N VAL A 53 -20.15 -3.69 -20.88
CA VAL A 53 -19.45 -2.73 -21.74
C VAL A 53 -19.91 -2.88 -23.18
N PHE A 54 -20.25 -1.75 -23.79
CA PHE A 54 -20.45 -1.60 -25.22
C PHE A 54 -19.49 -0.53 -25.74
N GLY A 55 -18.55 -0.94 -26.59
CA GLY A 55 -17.63 -0.03 -27.24
C GLY A 55 -18.22 0.51 -28.54
N LEU A 56 -17.97 1.79 -28.83
CA LEU A 56 -18.26 2.44 -30.10
C LEU A 56 -16.94 2.66 -30.82
N GLY A 57 -16.73 1.99 -31.96
CA GLY A 57 -15.50 2.09 -32.74
C GLY A 57 -15.78 2.07 -34.23
N ASN A 58 -14.73 2.18 -35.03
CA ASN A 58 -14.80 2.11 -36.48
C ASN A 58 -13.65 1.21 -36.99
N SER A 59 -13.98 0.07 -37.58
CA SER A 59 -12.99 -0.93 -38.03
C SER A 59 -12.11 -0.47 -39.19
N VAL A 60 -12.42 0.67 -39.82
CA VAL A 60 -11.50 1.33 -40.76
C VAL A 60 -10.18 1.68 -40.07
N TYR A 61 -10.20 1.97 -38.77
CA TYR A 61 -9.01 2.20 -37.96
C TYR A 61 -8.59 0.89 -37.26
N VAL A 62 -7.99 -0.02 -38.03
CA VAL A 62 -7.67 -1.39 -37.61
C VAL A 62 -6.90 -1.44 -36.28
N ASP A 63 -5.86 -0.60 -36.14
CA ASP A 63 -4.98 -0.58 -34.96
C ASP A 63 -5.67 -0.10 -33.68
N HIS A 64 -6.78 0.62 -33.82
CA HIS A 64 -7.47 1.29 -32.73
C HIS A 64 -8.96 0.93 -32.63
N TYR A 65 -9.38 -0.14 -33.31
CA TYR A 65 -10.76 -0.56 -33.30
C TYR A 65 -11.21 -0.98 -31.89
N ASN A 66 -12.15 -0.21 -31.32
CA ASN A 66 -12.76 -0.45 -30.01
C ASN A 66 -11.76 -0.54 -28.82
N THR A 67 -10.56 0.06 -28.94
CA THR A 67 -9.51 0.03 -27.91
C THR A 67 -9.98 0.45 -26.51
N VAL A 68 -10.74 1.54 -26.40
CA VAL A 68 -11.20 2.07 -25.10
C VAL A 68 -12.17 1.10 -24.42
N GLY A 69 -13.13 0.55 -25.17
CA GLY A 69 -14.06 -0.46 -24.65
C GLY A 69 -13.35 -1.75 -24.22
N ARG A 70 -12.32 -2.17 -24.97
CA ARG A 70 -11.47 -3.32 -24.62
C ARG A 70 -10.67 -3.09 -23.34
N ASN A 71 -10.11 -1.90 -23.18
CA ASN A 71 -9.30 -1.53 -22.01
C ASN A 71 -10.15 -1.43 -20.74
N ILE A 72 -11.28 -0.73 -20.77
CA ILE A 72 -12.20 -0.64 -19.61
C ILE A 72 -12.64 -2.04 -19.17
N ASP A 73 -13.02 -2.89 -20.12
CA ASP A 73 -13.43 -4.26 -19.82
C ASP A 73 -12.30 -5.10 -19.19
N ARG A 74 -11.04 -4.89 -19.61
CA ARG A 74 -9.85 -5.54 -19.03
C ARG A 74 -9.59 -5.05 -17.61
N TRP A 75 -9.56 -3.74 -17.38
CA TRP A 75 -9.24 -3.15 -16.09
C TRP A 75 -10.30 -3.45 -15.02
N LEU A 76 -11.59 -3.37 -15.37
CA LEU A 76 -12.68 -3.79 -14.47
C LEU A 76 -12.55 -5.26 -14.05
N TRP A 77 -12.16 -6.13 -14.99
CA TRP A 77 -11.93 -7.54 -14.70
C TRP A 77 -10.71 -7.77 -13.80
N MET A 78 -9.61 -7.05 -14.01
CA MET A 78 -8.41 -7.10 -13.16
C MET A 78 -8.71 -6.75 -11.70
N LEU A 79 -9.69 -5.86 -11.47
CA LEU A 79 -10.15 -5.44 -10.15
C LEU A 79 -11.26 -6.32 -9.55
N SER A 80 -11.49 -7.52 -10.11
CA SER A 80 -12.52 -8.49 -9.69
C SER A 80 -13.98 -8.03 -9.85
N ALA A 81 -14.27 -7.06 -10.73
CA ALA A 81 -15.65 -6.79 -11.11
C ALA A 81 -16.22 -7.96 -11.94
N SER A 82 -17.52 -8.20 -11.84
CA SER A 82 -18.21 -9.33 -12.48
C SER A 82 -18.95 -8.88 -13.75
N ARG A 83 -18.55 -9.40 -14.90
CA ARG A 83 -19.26 -9.19 -16.18
C ARG A 83 -20.65 -9.84 -16.13
N ILE A 84 -21.68 -9.11 -16.54
CA ILE A 84 -23.02 -9.67 -16.76
C ILE A 84 -23.09 -10.43 -18.09
N MET A 85 -22.38 -9.92 -19.09
CA MET A 85 -22.26 -10.52 -20.41
C MET A 85 -20.92 -10.13 -21.03
N THR A 86 -20.53 -10.83 -22.09
CA THR A 86 -19.35 -10.48 -22.87
C THR A 86 -19.49 -9.06 -23.42
N ARG A 87 -18.39 -8.30 -23.38
CA ARG A 87 -18.27 -7.01 -24.05
C ARG A 87 -18.74 -7.12 -25.50
N ALA A 88 -19.47 -6.11 -25.97
CA ALA A 88 -19.78 -5.96 -27.39
C ALA A 88 -19.05 -4.74 -27.97
N GLU A 89 -18.81 -4.82 -29.27
CA GLU A 89 -18.04 -3.86 -30.06
C GLU A 89 -18.96 -3.46 -31.21
N GLY A 90 -19.45 -2.23 -31.17
CA GLY A 90 -20.21 -1.61 -32.26
C GLY A 90 -19.27 -1.01 -33.29
N ASP A 91 -19.67 -1.09 -34.56
CA ASP A 91 -18.85 -0.66 -35.69
C ASP A 91 -19.56 0.41 -36.54
N CYS A 92 -18.97 1.60 -36.63
CA CYS A 92 -19.42 2.64 -37.56
C CYS A 92 -19.15 2.28 -39.03
N ASN A 93 -18.27 1.31 -39.31
CA ASN A 93 -18.07 0.79 -40.65
C ASN A 93 -19.23 -0.14 -41.03
N VAL A 94 -20.23 0.39 -41.73
CA VAL A 94 -21.43 -0.34 -42.18
C VAL A 94 -21.10 -1.66 -42.88
N ALA A 95 -20.00 -1.72 -43.63
CA ALA A 95 -19.61 -2.93 -44.37
C ALA A 95 -19.08 -4.06 -43.47
N GLN A 96 -18.59 -3.74 -42.27
CA GLN A 96 -17.99 -4.69 -41.32
C GLN A 96 -18.81 -4.82 -40.03
N SER A 97 -19.81 -3.96 -39.83
CA SER A 97 -20.80 -4.07 -38.76
C SER A 97 -21.57 -5.39 -38.86
N LYS A 98 -21.76 -6.05 -37.72
CA LYS A 98 -22.45 -7.35 -37.66
C LYS A 98 -23.94 -7.23 -37.99
N HIS A 99 -24.51 -6.07 -37.70
CA HIS A 99 -25.93 -5.80 -37.90
C HIS A 99 -26.18 -4.64 -38.89
N GLY A 100 -25.15 -4.23 -39.63
CA GLY A 100 -25.25 -3.24 -40.71
C GLY A 100 -25.19 -1.77 -40.26
N SER A 101 -25.15 -1.49 -38.96
CA SER A 101 -24.80 -0.17 -38.41
C SER A 101 -24.45 -0.29 -36.93
N ILE A 102 -23.80 0.74 -36.40
CA ILE A 102 -23.48 0.80 -34.97
C ILE A 102 -24.73 0.87 -34.08
N GLU A 103 -25.80 1.50 -34.55
CA GLU A 103 -27.11 1.54 -33.89
C GLU A 103 -27.76 0.15 -33.87
N ALA A 104 -27.68 -0.59 -34.98
CA ALA A 104 -28.20 -1.95 -35.06
C ALA A 104 -27.38 -2.92 -34.19
N ASP A 105 -26.05 -2.74 -34.14
CA ASP A 105 -25.18 -3.48 -33.22
C ASP A 105 -25.53 -3.19 -31.76
N PHE A 106 -25.82 -1.94 -31.43
CA PHE A 106 -26.26 -1.53 -30.11
C PHE A 106 -27.63 -2.11 -29.76
N GLU A 107 -28.61 -2.09 -30.65
CA GLU A 107 -29.94 -2.62 -30.36
C GLU A 107 -29.93 -4.14 -30.17
N ALA A 108 -29.11 -4.86 -30.95
CA ALA A 108 -28.87 -6.29 -30.77
C ALA A 108 -28.20 -6.59 -29.42
N TRP A 109 -27.22 -5.78 -29.02
CA TRP A 109 -26.57 -5.90 -27.71
C TRP A 109 -27.54 -5.57 -26.57
N LYS A 110 -28.30 -4.48 -26.67
CA LYS A 110 -29.29 -4.03 -25.69
C LYS A 110 -30.35 -5.09 -25.46
N THR A 111 -30.86 -5.71 -26.51
CA THR A 111 -31.83 -6.82 -26.41
C THR A 111 -31.24 -7.99 -25.61
N LYS A 112 -30.00 -8.38 -25.89
CA LYS A 112 -29.28 -9.43 -25.13
C LYS A 112 -29.01 -9.03 -23.68
N PHE A 113 -28.65 -7.77 -23.45
CA PHE A 113 -28.38 -7.22 -22.13
C PHE A 113 -29.64 -7.22 -21.26
N LEU A 114 -30.77 -6.73 -21.78
CA LEU A 114 -32.06 -6.73 -21.09
C LEU A 114 -32.52 -8.16 -20.76
N SER A 115 -32.35 -9.10 -21.69
CA SER A 115 -32.64 -10.53 -21.43
C SER A 115 -31.76 -11.09 -20.29
N CYS A 116 -30.46 -10.77 -20.28
CA CYS A 116 -29.55 -11.16 -19.19
C CYS A 116 -29.93 -10.53 -17.85
N LEU A 117 -30.36 -9.26 -17.84
CA LEU A 117 -30.85 -8.59 -16.63
C LEU A 117 -32.13 -9.25 -16.10
N GLN A 118 -33.08 -9.59 -16.98
CA GLN A 118 -34.31 -10.28 -16.60
C GLN A 118 -34.01 -11.65 -15.98
N ALA A 119 -33.10 -12.42 -16.57
CA ALA A 119 -32.64 -13.69 -16.00
C ALA A 119 -31.99 -13.51 -14.61
N LEU A 120 -31.15 -12.48 -14.46
CA LEU A 120 -30.53 -12.15 -13.16
C LEU A 120 -31.56 -11.75 -12.11
N CYS A 121 -32.59 -10.99 -12.46
CA CYS A 121 -33.69 -10.63 -11.57
C CYS A 121 -34.53 -11.84 -11.15
N ARG A 122 -34.64 -12.85 -12.02
CA ARG A 122 -35.32 -14.14 -11.74
C ARG A 122 -34.45 -15.12 -10.94
N GLY A 123 -33.18 -14.77 -10.68
CA GLY A 123 -32.24 -15.63 -9.95
C GLY A 123 -31.65 -16.77 -10.81
N GLU A 124 -31.85 -16.72 -12.13
CA GLU A 124 -31.33 -17.72 -13.06
C GLU A 124 -29.82 -17.54 -13.22
N ARG A 125 -29.04 -18.55 -12.82
CA ARG A 125 -27.59 -18.58 -13.07
C ARG A 125 -27.35 -19.29 -14.40
N LYS A 126 -26.62 -18.66 -15.32
CA LYS A 126 -26.17 -19.36 -16.54
C LYS A 126 -25.35 -20.60 -16.14
N PRO A 127 -25.67 -21.80 -16.65
CA PRO A 127 -24.79 -22.95 -16.51
C PRO A 127 -23.45 -22.64 -17.19
N CYS A 128 -22.35 -22.93 -16.51
CA CYS A 128 -21.01 -22.78 -17.08
C CYS A 128 -20.90 -23.71 -18.31
N SER A 129 -20.60 -23.16 -19.48
CA SER A 129 -20.51 -23.92 -20.74
C SER A 129 -19.26 -24.81 -20.85
N GLY A 130 -18.58 -25.10 -19.74
CA GLY A 130 -17.49 -26.08 -19.65
C GLY A 130 -16.21 -25.76 -20.44
N LYS A 131 -16.19 -24.74 -21.31
CA LYS A 131 -15.03 -24.36 -22.12
C LYS A 131 -14.05 -23.41 -21.40
N CYS A 132 -13.91 -23.53 -20.08
CA CYS A 132 -12.90 -22.78 -19.34
C CYS A 132 -11.52 -23.41 -19.56
N LYS A 133 -10.73 -22.86 -20.50
CA LYS A 133 -9.28 -23.11 -20.55
C LYS A 133 -8.66 -22.46 -19.31
N LYS A 134 -8.10 -23.29 -18.41
CA LYS A 134 -7.64 -23.02 -17.03
C LYS A 134 -8.74 -23.29 -15.97
N GLY A 135 -8.82 -24.55 -15.57
CA GLY A 135 -9.85 -25.11 -14.71
C GLY A 135 -9.83 -24.65 -13.25
N LYS A 136 -11.03 -24.38 -12.73
CA LYS A 136 -11.56 -24.78 -11.41
C LYS A 136 -12.93 -24.11 -11.21
N CYS A 137 -13.95 -24.57 -11.94
CA CYS A 137 -15.34 -24.27 -11.56
C CYS A 137 -15.85 -25.42 -10.68
N LYS A 138 -15.88 -25.23 -9.37
CA LYS A 138 -16.59 -26.13 -8.46
C LYS A 138 -18.03 -25.64 -8.33
N SER A 139 -18.98 -26.38 -8.89
CA SER A 139 -20.38 -26.35 -8.46
C SER A 139 -20.83 -27.77 -8.17
N GLN A 140 -21.07 -28.05 -6.88
CA GLN A 140 -21.75 -29.26 -6.44
C GLN A 140 -23.26 -29.13 -6.71
N GLY A 141 -23.87 -30.18 -7.24
CA GLY A 141 -25.32 -30.29 -7.40
C GLY A 141 -25.73 -31.36 -8.42
N LYS A 142 -25.75 -32.63 -7.99
CA LYS A 142 -26.39 -33.75 -8.72
C LYS A 142 -27.90 -33.55 -8.75
N GLN A 143 -28.54 -33.81 -9.90
CA GLN A 143 -29.65 -34.76 -9.97
C GLN A 143 -29.82 -35.30 -11.40
N SER A 144 -29.95 -36.62 -11.46
CA SER A 144 -30.10 -37.52 -12.59
C SER A 144 -31.52 -37.53 -13.14
N LYS A 145 -31.68 -37.62 -14.47
CA LYS A 145 -32.58 -38.59 -15.13
C LYS A 145 -32.35 -38.66 -16.64
N GLU A 146 -32.29 -39.90 -17.12
CA GLU A 146 -32.15 -40.34 -18.51
C GLU A 146 -33.43 -40.09 -19.33
N SER A 147 -33.26 -39.82 -20.65
CA SER A 147 -33.61 -40.72 -21.77
C SER A 147 -34.29 -40.03 -22.98
N SER A 148 -33.84 -40.52 -24.15
CA SER A 148 -34.44 -40.59 -25.51
C SER A 148 -34.38 -39.38 -26.46
N ASP A 149 -33.41 -39.46 -27.38
CA ASP A 149 -33.55 -39.52 -28.85
C ASP A 149 -34.60 -38.66 -29.58
N HIS A 150 -34.15 -37.79 -30.49
CA HIS A 150 -34.41 -37.96 -31.92
C HIS A 150 -33.51 -37.04 -32.78
N GLU A 151 -32.99 -37.63 -33.85
CA GLU A 151 -32.15 -37.05 -34.90
C GLU A 151 -32.90 -36.16 -35.91
N HIS A 152 -32.09 -35.38 -36.64
CA HIS A 152 -32.18 -34.94 -38.06
C HIS A 152 -31.81 -33.44 -38.14
N GLY A 153 -30.89 -32.97 -38.98
CA GLY A 153 -30.08 -33.59 -40.03
C GLY A 153 -29.37 -32.50 -40.85
N ALA A 154 -28.25 -32.89 -41.47
CA ALA A 154 -27.54 -32.29 -42.62
C ALA A 154 -26.87 -30.91 -42.43
N SER A 155 -25.52 -30.84 -42.38
CA SER A 155 -24.50 -30.89 -43.46
C SER A 155 -24.30 -29.49 -44.10
N GLU A 156 -23.13 -28.98 -44.50
CA GLU A 156 -21.79 -29.46 -44.86
C GLU A 156 -20.77 -28.30 -44.54
N TYR A 157 -19.56 -28.56 -44.00
CA TYR A 157 -18.21 -28.52 -44.65
C TYR A 157 -17.90 -27.22 -45.46
N GLU A 158 -16.75 -26.53 -45.35
CA GLU A 158 -15.34 -26.97 -45.29
C GLU A 158 -14.36 -25.93 -44.66
N ASN A 159 -13.25 -26.48 -44.15
CA ASN A 159 -11.83 -26.03 -44.09
C ASN A 159 -11.47 -24.56 -43.80
N ALA A 160 -10.77 -24.24 -42.70
CA ALA A 160 -9.38 -24.55 -42.35
C ALA A 160 -8.36 -23.83 -43.24
N GLU A 161 -7.62 -22.88 -42.65
CA GLU A 161 -6.15 -22.84 -42.75
C GLU A 161 -5.57 -21.87 -41.72
N ALA A 162 -4.50 -22.35 -41.08
CA ALA A 162 -3.63 -21.61 -40.20
C ALA A 162 -2.40 -21.22 -41.03
N GLU A 163 -1.90 -20.00 -40.87
CA GLU A 163 -0.52 -19.70 -41.24
C GLU A 163 0.23 -19.08 -40.05
N LEU A 164 1.28 -19.82 -39.68
CA LEU A 164 2.50 -19.35 -39.05
C LEU A 164 3.30 -18.54 -40.07
N VAL A 165 3.93 -17.43 -39.65
CA VAL A 165 5.21 -17.00 -40.22
C VAL A 165 6.11 -16.49 -39.09
N GLU A 166 7.23 -17.18 -38.91
CA GLU A 166 8.41 -16.78 -38.14
C GLU A 166 9.30 -15.85 -38.96
N THR A 167 10.07 -14.95 -38.32
CA THR A 167 11.45 -14.65 -38.72
C THR A 167 12.32 -14.32 -37.49
N THR A 168 13.14 -15.30 -37.11
CA THR A 168 14.55 -15.29 -36.62
C THR A 168 15.44 -14.24 -37.33
N SER A 169 16.64 -13.79 -36.90
CA SER A 169 17.63 -13.95 -35.80
C SER A 169 18.56 -12.70 -35.88
N GLU A 170 19.52 -12.36 -35.01
CA GLU A 170 20.84 -12.96 -34.63
C GLU A 170 21.38 -12.07 -33.47
N GLU A 171 21.70 -12.53 -32.25
CA GLU A 171 22.84 -13.32 -31.72
C GLU A 171 24.25 -12.72 -31.88
N GLU A 172 24.93 -12.57 -30.73
CA GLU A 172 26.32 -12.98 -30.35
C GLU A 172 26.40 -12.73 -28.81
N ALA A 173 26.28 -13.74 -27.92
CA ALA A 173 27.26 -14.75 -27.48
C ALA A 173 28.38 -14.15 -26.59
N ASP A 174 28.88 -14.77 -25.51
CA ASP A 174 28.44 -15.79 -24.55
C ASP A 174 29.50 -15.73 -23.40
N ALA A 175 29.15 -16.02 -22.14
CA ALA A 175 30.10 -16.54 -21.12
C ALA A 175 29.45 -16.77 -19.73
N GLU A 176 29.05 -18.03 -19.54
CA GLU A 176 29.15 -18.87 -18.34
C GLU A 176 28.38 -18.54 -17.03
N GLU A 177 27.34 -19.36 -16.81
CA GLU A 177 26.71 -19.66 -15.54
C GLU A 177 27.68 -20.28 -14.53
N VAL A 178 27.62 -19.77 -13.28
CA VAL A 178 27.89 -20.59 -12.09
C VAL A 178 26.61 -20.67 -11.28
N GLY A 179 26.01 -21.85 -11.29
CA GLY A 179 24.82 -22.19 -10.51
C GLY A 179 25.04 -22.03 -9.00
N GLY A 180 24.04 -21.46 -8.34
CA GLY A 180 23.96 -21.34 -6.90
C GLY A 180 22.55 -20.91 -6.50
N THR A 181 21.69 -21.90 -6.26
CA THR A 181 20.33 -21.72 -5.73
C THR A 181 20.36 -20.95 -4.42
N ASN A 182 19.90 -19.70 -4.40
CA ASN A 182 19.59 -18.97 -3.19
C ASN A 182 18.17 -18.41 -3.32
N SER A 183 17.20 -19.20 -2.89
CA SER A 183 15.81 -18.76 -2.70
C SER A 183 15.74 -17.75 -1.56
N VAL A 184 15.52 -16.49 -1.88
CA VAL A 184 15.10 -15.48 -0.91
C VAL A 184 13.59 -15.64 -0.73
N ILE A 185 13.20 -15.96 0.50
CA ILE A 185 11.81 -16.29 0.88
C ILE A 185 11.03 -14.98 1.04
N ASP A 186 9.97 -14.83 0.25
CA ASP A 186 9.06 -13.68 0.24
C ASP A 186 8.00 -13.81 1.35
N VAL A 187 7.58 -12.68 1.92
CA VAL A 187 6.65 -12.58 3.07
C VAL A 187 5.18 -12.87 2.66
N GLU A 188 4.93 -13.17 1.39
CA GLU A 188 3.64 -13.71 0.92
C GLU A 188 3.57 -15.26 0.91
N ASP A 189 4.69 -15.98 1.09
CA ASP A 189 4.72 -17.45 0.95
C ASP A 189 4.35 -18.26 2.22
N LEU A 190 4.19 -17.62 3.38
CA LEU A 190 3.68 -18.33 4.58
C LEU A 190 2.20 -18.71 4.47
N GLY A 191 1.42 -18.03 3.63
CA GLY A 191 0.00 -18.32 3.42
C GLY A 191 -0.24 -19.63 2.65
N ASN A 192 0.63 -19.93 1.68
CA ASN A 192 0.51 -21.14 0.86
C ASN A 192 1.01 -22.39 1.60
N VAL A 193 2.09 -22.30 2.37
CA VAL A 193 2.64 -23.45 3.14
C VAL A 193 1.62 -23.98 4.16
N MET A 194 0.84 -23.10 4.80
CA MET A 194 -0.25 -23.51 5.72
C MET A 194 -1.43 -24.18 5.00
N SER A 195 -1.69 -23.85 3.73
CA SER A 195 -2.74 -24.50 2.94
C SER A 195 -2.36 -25.92 2.53
N HIS A 196 -1.08 -26.18 2.30
CA HIS A 196 -0.55 -27.50 1.94
C HIS A 196 -0.46 -28.44 3.17
N MET A 197 -0.12 -27.93 4.36
CA MET A 197 -0.20 -28.71 5.61
C MET A 197 -1.65 -29.09 5.98
N LYS A 198 -2.63 -28.23 5.66
CA LYS A 198 -4.05 -28.52 5.92
C LYS A 198 -4.63 -29.57 4.97
N LYS A 199 -4.02 -29.76 3.80
CA LYS A 199 -4.40 -30.77 2.82
C LYS A 199 -3.73 -32.13 3.07
N ALA A 200 -2.53 -32.14 3.64
CA ALA A 200 -1.80 -33.35 4.00
C ALA A 200 -2.30 -34.02 5.31
N LYS A 201 -3.12 -33.35 6.13
CA LYS A 201 -3.74 -33.94 7.34
C LYS A 201 -5.13 -34.56 7.14
N LEU A 202 -5.65 -34.55 5.92
CA LEU A 202 -6.99 -35.09 5.60
C LEU A 202 -6.96 -36.52 5.01
N GLU A 203 -5.78 -37.13 4.86
CA GLU A 203 -5.63 -38.49 4.32
C GLU A 203 -5.13 -39.55 5.32
N GLU A 204 -4.94 -39.21 6.60
CA GLU A 204 -4.65 -40.22 7.64
C GLU A 204 -5.65 -40.12 8.80
N GLY A 205 -6.52 -41.13 8.91
CA GLY A 205 -7.37 -41.35 10.09
C GLY A 205 -8.81 -41.74 9.79
N HIS A 206 -9.03 -42.89 9.14
CA HIS A 206 -10.33 -43.56 9.14
C HIS A 206 -10.19 -44.94 9.82
N VAL A 207 -10.42 -45.00 11.14
CA VAL A 207 -10.98 -46.19 11.81
C VAL A 207 -11.87 -45.68 12.94
N GLY A 208 -13.16 -45.98 12.83
CA GLY A 208 -14.20 -45.49 13.72
C GLY A 208 -14.22 -46.13 15.10
N THR A 209 -15.10 -45.61 15.97
CA THR A 209 -16.19 -46.36 16.62
C THR A 209 -17.11 -45.35 17.29
N SER A 210 -18.40 -45.52 17.06
CA SER A 210 -19.55 -44.86 17.67
C SER A 210 -19.53 -44.87 19.20
N LEU A 211 -20.08 -43.84 19.84
CA LEU A 211 -21.11 -44.01 20.89
C LEU A 211 -21.79 -42.67 21.22
N SER A 212 -23.10 -42.81 21.39
CA SER A 212 -24.18 -41.86 21.66
C SER A 212 -24.08 -41.10 22.99
N GLY A 213 -24.68 -39.91 23.05
CA GLY A 213 -25.03 -39.25 24.31
C GLY A 213 -25.63 -37.86 24.11
N GLU A 214 -26.96 -37.79 24.08
CA GLU A 214 -27.77 -36.57 24.06
C GLU A 214 -27.56 -35.71 25.31
N THR A 215 -27.61 -34.38 25.20
CA THR A 215 -28.57 -33.53 25.93
C THR A 215 -28.50 -32.03 25.59
N ALA A 216 -29.70 -31.49 25.36
CA ALA A 216 -30.22 -30.18 25.75
C ALA A 216 -29.46 -28.89 25.36
N GLY A 217 -30.02 -28.21 24.36
CA GLY A 217 -29.67 -26.83 24.02
C GLY A 217 -30.16 -25.82 25.04
N ARG A 218 -29.27 -24.90 25.41
CA ARG A 218 -29.58 -23.60 26.00
C ARG A 218 -28.80 -22.54 25.21
N LYS A 219 -29.53 -21.61 24.61
CA LYS A 219 -28.96 -20.44 23.93
C LYS A 219 -28.34 -19.52 24.98
N GLU A 220 -27.03 -19.33 24.92
CA GLU A 220 -26.36 -18.19 25.55
C GLU A 220 -25.51 -17.42 24.53
N ALA A 221 -25.38 -16.14 24.84
CA ALA A 221 -24.87 -15.06 24.02
C ALA A 221 -23.44 -15.30 23.51
N GLY A 222 -23.13 -14.65 22.38
CA GLY A 222 -21.86 -14.76 21.67
C GLY A 222 -20.64 -14.64 22.58
N GLU A 223 -20.06 -15.77 22.95
CA GLU A 223 -18.74 -15.85 23.52
C GLU A 223 -17.72 -15.38 22.48
N LYS A 224 -16.87 -14.44 22.90
CA LYS A 224 -15.68 -14.05 22.17
C LYS A 224 -14.93 -15.34 21.83
N ARG A 225 -14.85 -15.69 20.54
CA ARG A 225 -13.97 -16.76 20.08
C ARG A 225 -12.54 -16.36 20.43
N GLU A 226 -12.02 -16.92 21.51
CA GLU A 226 -10.57 -16.91 21.73
C GLU A 226 -9.93 -17.57 20.51
N MET A 227 -8.99 -16.85 19.88
CA MET A 227 -8.30 -17.29 18.66
C MET A 227 -7.36 -18.48 18.89
N ILE A 228 -7.36 -19.05 20.10
CA ILE A 228 -6.44 -20.08 20.57
C ILE A 228 -7.24 -21.06 21.44
N THR A 229 -7.26 -22.33 21.06
CA THR A 229 -7.91 -23.38 21.84
C THR A 229 -7.07 -23.75 23.07
N ALA A 230 -7.70 -24.23 24.14
CA ALA A 230 -7.01 -24.68 25.35
C ALA A 230 -5.90 -25.73 25.06
N ALA A 231 -6.10 -26.58 24.06
CA ALA A 231 -5.09 -27.55 23.61
C ALA A 231 -3.88 -26.89 22.93
N LEU A 232 -4.07 -25.78 22.21
CA LEU A 232 -2.97 -25.01 21.62
C LEU A 232 -2.17 -24.34 22.76
N ARG A 233 -2.87 -23.78 23.75
CA ARG A 233 -2.30 -23.18 24.97
C ARG A 233 -1.39 -24.16 25.72
N ASP A 234 -1.83 -25.40 25.94
CA ASP A 234 -1.02 -26.44 26.61
C ASP A 234 0.19 -26.90 25.77
N ALA A 235 0.05 -26.97 24.44
CA ALA A 235 1.15 -27.36 23.56
C ALA A 235 2.27 -26.30 23.51
N LEU A 236 1.91 -25.02 23.61
CA LEU A 236 2.84 -23.89 23.57
C LEU A 236 3.59 -23.66 24.89
N THR A 237 3.04 -24.11 26.01
CA THR A 237 3.64 -23.86 27.34
C THR A 237 4.83 -24.80 27.66
N LYS A 238 5.10 -25.81 26.80
CA LYS A 238 6.14 -26.83 27.04
C LYS A 238 7.58 -26.44 26.69
N GLN A 239 7.85 -25.24 26.19
CA GLN A 239 9.22 -24.76 25.90
C GLN A 239 9.40 -23.34 26.43
N GLY A 240 10.40 -23.12 27.31
CA GLY A 240 10.62 -21.86 28.03
C GLY A 240 10.84 -20.62 27.15
N GLU A 241 11.19 -20.77 25.86
CA GLU A 241 11.31 -19.68 24.88
C GLU A 241 9.96 -19.15 24.38
N VAL A 242 8.86 -19.88 24.64
CA VAL A 242 7.53 -19.54 24.12
C VAL A 242 6.85 -18.48 25.00
N LEU A 243 7.18 -18.40 26.29
CA LEU A 243 6.62 -17.40 27.21
C LEU A 243 6.99 -15.96 26.83
N SER A 244 8.21 -15.72 26.31
CA SER A 244 8.63 -14.39 25.85
C SER A 244 7.93 -13.99 24.54
N ALA A 245 7.80 -14.92 23.58
CA ALA A 245 7.05 -14.68 22.35
C ALA A 245 5.56 -14.39 22.62
N TRP A 246 4.94 -15.08 23.58
CA TRP A 246 3.55 -14.77 23.99
C TRP A 246 3.41 -13.40 24.63
N ALA A 247 4.38 -12.98 25.46
CA ALA A 247 4.38 -11.65 26.05
C ALA A 247 4.42 -10.57 24.96
N VAL A 248 5.28 -10.73 23.93
CA VAL A 248 5.37 -9.80 22.79
C VAL A 248 4.07 -9.77 21.97
N VAL A 249 3.42 -10.92 21.76
CA VAL A 249 2.13 -10.96 21.05
C VAL A 249 1.02 -10.26 21.86
N LEU A 250 0.95 -10.49 23.18
CA LEU A 250 -0.02 -9.83 24.05
C LEU A 250 0.21 -8.31 24.12
N GLU A 251 1.47 -7.89 24.14
CA GLU A 251 1.86 -6.49 24.05
C GLU A 251 1.42 -5.88 22.71
N ALA A 252 1.69 -6.56 21.59
CA ALA A 252 1.28 -6.11 20.25
C ALA A 252 -0.24 -5.99 20.08
N MET A 253 -1.03 -6.79 20.81
CA MET A 253 -2.50 -6.70 20.82
C MET A 253 -3.01 -5.47 21.61
N THR A 254 -2.16 -4.82 22.40
CA THR A 254 -2.49 -3.64 23.19
C THR A 254 -1.76 -2.42 22.64
N ALA A 255 -2.30 -1.83 21.58
CA ALA A 255 -1.69 -0.67 20.91
C ALA A 255 -1.37 0.47 21.90
N LYS A 256 -0.11 0.92 21.89
CA LYS A 256 0.38 2.08 22.67
C LYS A 256 0.66 3.30 21.81
N HIS A 257 0.89 3.09 20.52
CA HIS A 257 1.36 4.09 19.59
C HIS A 257 0.59 3.97 18.27
N CYS A 258 0.17 5.10 17.72
CA CYS A 258 -0.50 5.17 16.42
C CYS A 258 0.30 6.06 15.48
N ALA A 259 0.83 5.45 14.41
CA ALA A 259 1.50 6.14 13.33
C ALA A 259 0.51 6.44 12.20
N LEU A 260 0.15 7.71 12.05
CA LEU A 260 -0.70 8.23 10.98
C LEU A 260 0.18 8.61 9.79
N SER A 261 0.69 7.60 9.09
CA SER A 261 1.76 7.79 8.09
C SER A 261 1.80 6.72 6.99
N LEU A 262 0.73 5.93 6.80
CA LEU A 262 0.75 4.79 5.90
C LEU A 262 0.57 5.18 4.43
N VAL A 263 -0.62 5.64 4.05
CA VAL A 263 -0.97 6.06 2.69
C VAL A 263 -1.90 7.26 2.76
N GLY A 264 -1.73 8.20 1.83
CA GLY A 264 -2.53 9.41 1.74
C GLY A 264 -2.03 10.51 2.67
N GLU A 265 -2.83 11.57 2.80
CA GLU A 265 -2.52 12.73 3.63
C GLU A 265 -3.48 12.76 4.83
N PRO A 266 -3.03 12.35 6.04
CA PRO A 266 -3.92 12.17 7.19
C PRO A 266 -4.56 13.47 7.65
N ILE A 267 -3.88 14.61 7.47
CA ILE A 267 -4.39 15.90 7.93
C ILE A 267 -5.60 16.40 7.13
N MET A 268 -5.83 15.83 5.93
CA MET A 268 -7.04 16.10 5.13
C MET A 268 -8.30 15.43 5.71
N TYR A 269 -8.15 14.48 6.63
CA TYR A 269 -9.31 13.79 7.19
C TYR A 269 -10.13 14.76 8.06
N PRO A 270 -11.42 15.04 7.74
CA PRO A 270 -12.18 16.08 8.43
C PRO A 270 -12.34 15.89 9.95
N GLU A 271 -12.27 14.63 10.41
CA GLU A 271 -12.40 14.27 11.82
C GLU A 271 -11.04 13.96 12.47
N ILE A 272 -9.93 14.43 11.89
CA ILE A 272 -8.57 14.14 12.39
C ILE A 272 -8.41 14.54 13.87
N ASN A 273 -8.88 15.74 14.23
CA ASN A 273 -8.83 16.24 15.60
C ASN A 273 -9.67 15.38 16.57
N ARG A 274 -10.85 14.93 16.13
CA ARG A 274 -11.68 14.00 16.92
C ARG A 274 -10.99 12.66 17.11
N PHE A 275 -10.33 12.16 16.08
CA PHE A 275 -9.60 10.90 16.13
C PHE A 275 -8.37 10.99 17.05
N LEU A 276 -7.62 12.09 17.01
CA LEU A 276 -6.50 12.33 17.91
C LEU A 276 -6.94 12.31 19.38
N LYS A 277 -8.02 13.02 19.72
CA LYS A 277 -8.61 13.01 21.07
C LYS A 277 -8.99 11.59 21.52
N LEU A 278 -9.58 10.81 20.62
CA LEU A 278 -9.93 9.41 20.92
C LEU A 278 -8.69 8.56 21.23
N LEU A 279 -7.61 8.71 20.45
CA LEU A 279 -6.35 8.01 20.71
C LEU A 279 -5.79 8.36 22.10
N HIS A 280 -5.73 9.65 22.45
CA HIS A 280 -5.20 10.10 23.73
C HIS A 280 -6.08 9.69 24.92
N GLN A 281 -7.41 9.66 24.75
CA GLN A 281 -8.33 9.11 25.76
C GLN A 281 -8.06 7.62 26.06
N HIS A 282 -7.55 6.88 25.08
CA HIS A 282 -7.13 5.49 25.24
C HIS A 282 -5.65 5.32 25.62
N ASN A 283 -4.95 6.41 26.00
CA ASN A 283 -3.51 6.44 26.28
C ASN A 283 -2.64 5.95 25.12
N ILE A 284 -3.08 6.17 23.87
CA ILE A 284 -2.33 5.85 22.65
C ILE A 284 -1.65 7.12 22.19
N SER A 285 -0.31 7.13 22.07
CA SER A 285 0.40 8.29 21.51
C SER A 285 0.21 8.40 20.00
N SER A 286 0.32 9.61 19.46
CA SER A 286 0.04 9.89 18.05
C SER A 286 1.25 10.50 17.34
N PHE A 287 1.62 9.88 16.22
CA PHE A 287 2.67 10.36 15.32
C PHE A 287 2.02 10.66 13.97
N LEU A 288 1.87 11.94 13.64
CA LEU A 288 1.20 12.36 12.41
C LEU A 288 2.22 12.85 11.40
N VAL A 289 2.19 12.31 10.18
CA VAL A 289 3.06 12.73 9.08
C VAL A 289 2.25 13.46 8.03
N THR A 290 2.72 14.63 7.60
CA THR A 290 2.12 15.42 6.51
C THR A 290 3.16 15.81 5.46
N ASN A 291 2.72 15.99 4.21
CA ASN A 291 3.53 16.48 3.10
C ASN A 291 3.68 18.02 3.03
N ALA A 292 3.27 18.73 4.10
CA ALA A 292 3.33 20.19 4.18
C ALA A 292 2.58 20.91 3.06
N GLN A 293 1.49 20.35 2.55
CA GLN A 293 0.62 21.08 1.62
C GLN A 293 -0.49 21.82 2.33
N PHE A 294 -0.82 21.56 3.61
CA PHE A 294 -2.06 21.99 4.26
C PHE A 294 -1.80 22.91 5.48
N PRO A 295 -1.38 24.18 5.27
CA PRO A 295 -0.93 25.04 6.35
C PRO A 295 -2.03 25.40 7.35
N ASP A 296 -3.27 25.59 6.89
CA ASP A 296 -4.39 25.94 7.78
C ASP A 296 -4.81 24.75 8.64
N GLU A 297 -4.79 23.56 8.07
CA GLU A 297 -5.03 22.31 8.79
C GLU A 297 -3.93 22.04 9.81
N ILE A 298 -2.65 22.35 9.49
CA ILE A 298 -1.57 22.33 10.48
C ILE A 298 -1.90 23.28 11.63
N ARG A 299 -2.24 24.55 11.36
CA ARG A 299 -2.58 25.52 12.44
C ARG A 299 -3.72 25.02 13.32
N ASN A 300 -4.78 24.48 12.71
CA ASN A 300 -5.97 23.98 13.40
C ASN A 300 -5.81 22.59 14.04
N LEU A 301 -4.68 21.92 13.83
CA LEU A 301 -4.41 20.61 14.42
C LEU A 301 -4.31 20.69 15.93
N GLU A 302 -5.10 19.88 16.63
CA GLU A 302 -5.03 19.67 18.07
C GLU A 302 -3.67 19.04 18.47
N PRO A 303 -3.26 19.11 19.74
CA PRO A 303 -1.98 18.56 20.18
C PRO A 303 -1.79 17.10 19.76
N VAL A 304 -0.66 16.80 19.12
CA VAL A 304 -0.19 15.43 18.83
C VAL A 304 1.04 15.11 19.67
N THR A 305 1.38 13.83 19.82
CA THR A 305 2.63 13.47 20.51
C THR A 305 3.84 13.90 19.70
N GLN A 306 3.78 13.74 18.38
CA GLN A 306 4.82 14.22 17.47
C GLN A 306 4.24 14.50 16.08
N LEU A 307 4.54 15.69 15.54
CA LEU A 307 4.13 16.12 14.21
C LEU A 307 5.32 16.12 13.27
N TYR A 308 5.20 15.36 12.19
CA TYR A 308 6.20 15.23 11.15
C TYR A 308 5.78 15.98 9.90
N VAL A 309 6.74 16.69 9.32
CA VAL A 309 6.69 17.13 7.93
C VAL A 309 7.72 16.32 7.14
N SER A 310 7.26 15.65 6.09
CA SER A 310 8.16 15.10 5.07
C SER A 310 8.71 16.26 4.23
N VAL A 311 10.04 16.41 4.23
CA VAL A 311 10.75 17.37 3.38
C VAL A 311 11.65 16.58 2.45
N ASP A 312 11.09 16.16 1.33
CA ASP A 312 11.77 15.30 0.36
C ASP A 312 12.61 16.09 -0.65
N ALA A 313 12.55 17.43 -0.61
CA ALA A 313 13.31 18.30 -1.49
C ALA A 313 13.55 19.69 -0.87
N SER A 314 14.70 20.31 -1.18
CA SER A 314 15.09 21.61 -0.63
C SER A 314 14.74 22.83 -1.50
N THR A 315 14.35 22.64 -2.76
CA THR A 315 14.01 23.73 -3.69
C THR A 315 12.67 23.50 -4.38
N LYS A 316 12.09 24.56 -4.94
CA LYS A 316 10.81 24.50 -5.65
C LYS A 316 10.85 23.52 -6.83
N GLU A 317 11.96 23.53 -7.58
CA GLU A 317 12.15 22.71 -8.77
C GLU A 317 12.32 21.23 -8.42
N SER A 318 13.08 20.93 -7.35
CA SER A 318 13.26 19.56 -6.87
C SER A 318 11.98 19.02 -6.26
N LEU A 319 11.26 19.81 -5.44
CA LEU A 319 9.97 19.42 -4.85
C LEU A 319 8.94 19.11 -5.94
N LYS A 320 8.87 19.93 -7.00
CA LYS A 320 7.95 19.67 -8.12
C LYS A 320 8.27 18.36 -8.85
N ARG A 321 9.56 18.03 -8.98
CA ARG A 321 10.04 16.85 -9.70
C ARG A 321 9.80 15.56 -8.91
N ILE A 322 10.08 15.60 -7.61
CA ILE A 322 10.03 14.45 -6.71
C ILE A 322 8.60 14.21 -6.25
N ASP A 323 7.96 15.20 -5.63
CA ASP A 323 6.67 15.03 -4.96
C ASP A 323 5.47 15.11 -5.90
N ARG A 324 5.67 15.68 -7.10
CA ARG A 324 4.62 15.90 -8.11
C ARG A 324 3.32 16.47 -7.49
N PRO A 325 3.42 17.62 -6.81
CA PRO A 325 2.32 18.14 -6.01
C PRO A 325 1.11 18.51 -6.86
N LEU A 326 -0.09 18.33 -6.28
CA LEU A 326 -1.37 18.57 -6.96
C LEU A 326 -1.71 20.06 -7.08
N PHE A 327 -1.28 20.88 -6.13
CA PHE A 327 -1.61 22.29 -6.06
C PHE A 327 -0.68 23.15 -6.93
N LYS A 328 -1.20 24.20 -7.56
CA LYS A 328 -0.38 25.12 -8.39
C LYS A 328 0.55 25.99 -7.55
N ASP A 329 0.12 26.34 -6.35
CA ASP A 329 0.80 27.14 -5.34
C ASP A 329 1.58 26.28 -4.32
N PHE A 330 1.85 25.01 -4.64
CA PHE A 330 2.46 24.01 -3.76
C PHE A 330 3.67 24.50 -2.96
N TRP A 331 4.54 25.34 -3.57
CA TRP A 331 5.74 25.85 -2.91
C TRP A 331 5.41 26.86 -1.82
N GLN A 332 4.44 27.74 -2.07
CA GLN A 332 4.00 28.69 -1.05
C GLN A 332 3.31 27.97 0.09
N ARG A 333 2.44 26.99 -0.21
CA ARG A 333 1.80 26.15 0.81
C ARG A 333 2.82 25.37 1.64
N PHE A 334 3.88 24.88 1.00
CA PHE A 334 5.01 24.24 1.67
C PHE A 334 5.69 25.18 2.66
N LEU A 335 6.14 26.36 2.21
CA LEU A 335 6.78 27.34 3.10
C LEU A 335 5.86 27.80 4.24
N ASP A 336 4.57 28.00 3.97
CA ASP A 336 3.61 28.42 5.00
C ASP A 336 3.27 27.29 5.97
N SER A 337 3.36 26.03 5.54
CA SER A 337 3.24 24.86 6.42
C SER A 337 4.45 24.75 7.35
N LEU A 338 5.67 25.03 6.86
CA LEU A 338 6.86 25.08 7.71
C LEU A 338 6.77 26.19 8.78
N LYS A 339 6.24 27.37 8.41
CA LYS A 339 5.97 28.44 9.38
C LYS A 339 4.90 28.03 10.39
N ALA A 340 3.79 27.45 9.93
CA ALA A 340 2.74 26.94 10.81
C ALA A 340 3.26 25.86 11.77
N LEU A 341 4.23 25.06 11.32
CA LEU A 341 4.92 24.09 12.18
C LEU A 341 5.71 24.77 13.29
N SER A 342 6.42 25.86 12.98
CA SER A 342 7.21 26.61 13.96
C SER A 342 6.37 27.27 15.07
N GLU A 343 5.09 27.52 14.79
CA GLU A 343 4.12 28.07 15.75
C GLU A 343 3.56 26.98 16.69
N LYS A 344 3.78 25.70 16.37
CA LYS A 344 3.33 24.59 17.22
C LYS A 344 4.16 24.51 18.50
N GLN A 345 3.45 24.23 19.59
CA GLN A 345 4.06 23.99 20.89
C GLN A 345 4.45 22.52 21.06
N GLN A 346 3.77 21.60 20.37
CA GLN A 346 4.06 20.17 20.42
C GLN A 346 5.32 19.84 19.61
N ARG A 347 5.82 18.62 19.78
CA ARG A 347 7.06 18.16 19.20
C ARG A 347 6.98 18.08 17.67
N THR A 348 7.89 18.76 17.00
CA THR A 348 7.91 18.93 15.54
C THR A 348 9.15 18.30 14.93
N VAL A 349 8.99 17.62 13.80
CA VAL A 349 10.09 16.89 13.16
C VAL A 349 10.07 17.14 11.66
N TYR A 350 11.22 17.49 11.10
CA TYR A 350 11.46 17.36 9.67
C TYR A 350 12.02 15.98 9.38
N ARG A 351 11.41 15.26 8.45
CA ARG A 351 11.94 13.99 7.96
C ARG A 351 12.49 14.18 6.56
N LEU A 352 13.81 14.15 6.44
CA LEU A 352 14.54 14.29 5.19
C LEU A 352 14.87 12.90 4.64
N THR A 353 14.48 12.64 3.39
CA THR A 353 14.86 11.42 2.68
C THR A 353 16.07 11.72 1.79
N LEU A 354 17.26 11.27 2.22
CA LEU A 354 18.50 11.55 1.49
C LEU A 354 18.72 10.56 0.35
N VAL A 355 18.90 11.10 -0.85
CA VAL A 355 19.32 10.36 -2.04
C VAL A 355 20.78 10.68 -2.34
N LYS A 356 21.56 9.70 -2.81
CA LYS A 356 22.97 9.90 -3.17
C LYS A 356 23.13 10.98 -4.26
N ALA A 357 24.23 11.72 -4.21
CA ALA A 357 24.61 12.84 -5.10
C ALA A 357 24.00 14.22 -4.76
N TRP A 358 23.99 14.57 -3.47
CA TRP A 358 23.69 15.95 -3.04
C TRP A 358 24.86 16.90 -3.37
N ASN A 359 24.57 18.19 -3.42
CA ASN A 359 25.56 19.23 -3.62
C ASN A 359 25.47 20.32 -2.52
N VAL A 360 26.43 21.24 -2.53
CA VAL A 360 26.53 22.31 -1.53
C VAL A 360 25.33 23.27 -1.57
N ASP A 361 24.78 23.53 -2.76
CA ASP A 361 23.62 24.41 -2.90
C ASP A 361 22.36 23.78 -2.29
N GLU A 362 22.21 22.46 -2.42
CA GLU A 362 21.12 21.70 -1.82
C GLU A 362 21.21 21.73 -0.29
N LEU A 363 22.41 21.58 0.27
CA LEU A 363 22.67 21.65 1.71
C LEU A 363 22.27 23.02 2.29
N ARG A 364 22.66 24.11 1.62
CA ARG A 364 22.27 25.47 2.00
C ARG A 364 20.77 25.67 1.94
N ALA A 365 20.12 25.17 0.90
CA ALA A 365 18.67 25.25 0.77
C ALA A 365 17.95 24.50 1.91
N TYR A 366 18.44 23.31 2.33
CA TYR A 366 17.91 22.65 3.53
C TYR A 366 18.12 23.48 4.79
N ALA A 367 19.30 24.09 4.98
CA ALA A 367 19.57 24.96 6.11
C ALA A 367 18.63 26.18 6.16
N ASP A 368 18.28 26.75 5.01
CA ASP A 368 17.30 27.84 4.90
C ASP A 368 15.89 27.38 5.33
N LEU A 369 15.46 26.18 4.91
CA LEU A 369 14.17 25.60 5.31
C LEU A 369 14.11 25.27 6.81
N VAL A 370 15.22 24.79 7.39
CA VAL A 370 15.35 24.56 8.83
C VAL A 370 15.28 25.88 9.58
N SER A 371 15.96 26.92 9.08
CA SER A 371 15.92 28.26 9.69
C SER A 371 14.53 28.88 9.64
N LEU A 372 13.74 28.57 8.60
CA LEU A 372 12.38 29.05 8.44
C LEU A 372 11.41 28.44 9.46
N GLY A 373 11.38 27.11 9.60
CA GLY A 373 10.38 26.44 10.43
C GLY A 373 10.88 25.95 11.79
N LYS A 374 12.19 26.03 12.06
CA LYS A 374 12.85 25.72 13.34
C LYS A 374 12.27 24.48 14.06
N PRO A 375 12.24 23.31 13.40
CA PRO A 375 11.67 22.10 13.99
C PRO A 375 12.45 21.69 15.25
N ASP A 376 11.81 20.94 16.15
CA ASP A 376 12.52 20.41 17.32
C ASP A 376 13.61 19.40 16.93
N PHE A 377 13.31 18.60 15.90
CA PHE A 377 14.16 17.52 15.41
C PHE A 377 14.20 17.48 13.89
N ILE A 378 15.31 16.97 13.35
CA ILE A 378 15.46 16.64 11.94
C ILE A 378 15.95 15.20 11.86
N GLU A 379 15.11 14.33 11.32
CA GLU A 379 15.45 12.94 11.00
C GLU A 379 15.97 12.89 9.57
N VAL A 380 17.24 12.55 9.40
CA VAL A 380 17.85 12.35 8.08
C VAL A 380 17.99 10.86 7.83
N LYS A 381 17.22 10.35 6.87
CA LYS A 381 17.17 8.93 6.54
C LYS A 381 17.63 8.70 5.11
N GLY A 382 18.59 7.79 4.93
CA GLY A 382 18.98 7.34 3.59
C GLY A 382 17.83 6.63 2.89
N VAL A 383 17.60 6.94 1.61
CA VAL A 383 16.57 6.27 0.80
C VAL A 383 16.80 4.77 0.79
N THR A 384 15.75 3.98 1.01
CA THR A 384 15.81 2.52 0.90
C THR A 384 15.27 2.11 -0.46
N TYR A 385 16.00 1.24 -1.16
CA TYR A 385 15.54 0.71 -2.44
C TYR A 385 14.45 -0.34 -2.24
N CYS A 386 13.27 -0.10 -2.81
CA CYS A 386 12.10 -0.98 -2.68
C CYS A 386 11.81 -1.79 -3.96
N GLY A 387 12.75 -1.84 -4.91
CA GLY A 387 12.58 -2.51 -6.21
C GLY A 387 12.29 -1.54 -7.37
N GLU A 388 12.29 -2.08 -8.59
CA GLU A 388 11.98 -1.32 -9.80
C GLU A 388 10.47 -1.10 -9.89
N SER A 389 10.04 0.15 -10.06
CA SER A 389 8.65 0.49 -10.38
C SER A 389 8.66 1.44 -11.58
N SER A 390 7.66 1.33 -12.45
CA SER A 390 7.51 2.21 -13.61
C SER A 390 7.38 3.69 -13.25
N ALA A 391 7.13 4.01 -11.97
CA ALA A 391 7.00 5.35 -11.45
C ALA A 391 8.29 5.94 -10.83
N SER A 392 9.31 5.13 -10.57
CA SER A 392 10.53 5.56 -9.86
C SER A 392 11.80 5.27 -10.67
N SER A 393 12.65 6.28 -10.83
CA SER A 393 13.97 6.15 -11.44
C SER A 393 15.08 5.84 -10.42
N LEU A 394 14.72 5.53 -9.17
CA LEU A 394 15.69 5.22 -8.11
C LEU A 394 16.30 3.84 -8.36
N THR A 395 17.63 3.77 -8.34
CA THR A 395 18.40 2.53 -8.43
C THR A 395 19.17 2.29 -7.13
N MET A 396 19.75 1.10 -6.96
CA MET A 396 20.65 0.82 -5.83
C MET A 396 21.82 1.80 -5.74
N ALA A 397 22.28 2.38 -6.86
CA ALA A 397 23.34 3.39 -6.88
C ALA A 397 22.93 4.70 -6.20
N ASN A 398 21.63 4.94 -6.01
CA ASN A 398 21.10 6.13 -5.36
C ASN A 398 20.95 5.97 -3.84
N VAL A 399 21.13 4.76 -3.30
CA VAL A 399 21.07 4.49 -1.86
C VAL A 399 22.40 4.91 -1.22
N PRO A 400 22.41 5.88 -0.28
CA PRO A 400 23.63 6.28 0.40
C PRO A 400 24.03 5.23 1.45
N TRP A 401 25.34 5.06 1.65
CA TRP A 401 25.89 4.34 2.80
C TRP A 401 25.69 5.14 4.08
N HIS A 402 25.82 4.49 5.23
CA HIS A 402 25.61 5.18 6.50
C HIS A 402 26.64 6.28 6.76
N GLU A 403 27.90 6.05 6.41
CA GLU A 403 28.98 7.03 6.48
C GLU A 403 28.71 8.25 5.57
N GLU A 404 28.04 8.03 4.43
CA GLU A 404 27.61 9.09 3.52
C GLU A 404 26.52 9.96 4.16
N VAL A 405 25.55 9.35 4.85
CA VAL A 405 24.52 10.11 5.60
C VAL A 405 25.15 10.86 6.79
N VAL A 406 26.09 10.24 7.52
CA VAL A 406 26.81 10.90 8.62
C VAL A 406 27.52 12.15 8.11
N ARG A 407 28.25 12.05 6.99
CA ARG A 407 28.97 13.18 6.39
C ARG A 407 28.01 14.30 5.97
N PHE A 408 26.91 13.97 5.30
CA PHE A 408 25.88 14.95 4.94
C PHE A 408 25.36 15.69 6.18
N VAL A 409 25.04 14.95 7.24
CA VAL A 409 24.51 15.52 8.48
C VAL A 409 25.53 16.41 9.18
N GLN A 410 26.81 16.01 9.21
CA GLN A 410 27.90 16.82 9.75
C GLN A 410 28.05 18.15 8.99
N GLU A 411 28.06 18.11 7.66
CA GLU A 411 28.11 19.32 6.83
C GLU A 411 26.84 20.19 7.04
N LEU A 412 25.66 19.58 7.20
CA LEU A 412 24.41 20.31 7.44
C LEU A 412 24.42 21.03 8.78
N VAL A 413 24.82 20.37 9.88
CA VAL A 413 24.80 20.98 11.23
C VAL A 413 25.77 22.16 11.36
N GLU A 414 26.83 22.22 10.55
CA GLU A 414 27.71 23.39 10.47
C GLU A 414 26.97 24.65 9.96
N LEU A 415 25.91 24.47 9.17
CA LEU A 415 25.09 25.56 8.65
C LEU A 415 23.92 25.96 9.56
N ILE A 416 23.57 25.14 10.55
CA ILE A 416 22.43 25.36 11.47
C ILE A 416 22.89 25.35 12.94
N PRO A 417 23.51 26.46 13.43
CA PRO A 417 24.25 26.47 14.69
C PRO A 417 23.43 26.20 15.97
N ASP A 418 22.10 26.29 15.90
CA ASP A 418 21.19 25.97 17.01
C ASP A 418 20.93 24.46 17.17
N TYR A 419 21.48 23.65 16.27
CA TYR A 419 21.26 22.22 16.18
C TYR A 419 22.56 21.43 16.32
N GLU A 420 22.45 20.20 16.81
CA GLU A 420 23.57 19.24 16.91
C GLU A 420 23.05 17.82 16.65
N ILE A 421 23.97 16.91 16.30
CA ILE A 421 23.67 15.49 16.14
C ILE A 421 23.43 14.88 17.53
N ALA A 422 22.24 14.33 17.76
CA ALA A 422 21.88 13.70 19.03
C ALA A 422 22.00 12.18 18.98
N CYS A 423 21.50 11.55 17.91
CA CYS A 423 21.42 10.10 17.79
C CYS A 423 21.79 9.60 16.39
N GLU A 424 22.19 8.33 16.30
CA GLU A 424 22.24 7.57 15.05
C GLU A 424 21.50 6.25 15.20
N HIS A 425 21.02 5.71 14.09
CA HIS A 425 20.57 4.34 13.95
C HIS A 425 21.12 3.76 12.66
N GLU A 426 22.30 3.13 12.75
CA GLU A 426 23.05 2.61 11.60
C GLU A 426 22.22 1.60 10.79
N HIS A 427 21.48 0.72 11.47
CA HIS A 427 20.72 -0.35 10.81
C HIS A 427 19.61 0.18 9.89
N SER A 428 18.98 1.31 10.26
CA SER A 428 17.98 1.97 9.41
C SER A 428 18.54 3.12 8.59
N ASN A 429 19.87 3.28 8.59
CA ASN A 429 20.59 4.37 7.95
C ASN A 429 19.99 5.76 8.25
N CYS A 430 19.83 6.06 9.55
CA CYS A 430 19.16 7.27 10.00
C CYS A 430 20.01 8.01 11.03
N LEU A 431 20.00 9.33 10.99
CA LEU A 431 20.54 10.20 12.05
C LEU A 431 19.45 11.14 12.55
N LEU A 432 19.55 11.51 13.82
CA LEU A 432 18.70 12.49 14.46
C LEU A 432 19.53 13.71 14.82
N ILE A 433 19.20 14.83 14.18
CA ILE A 433 19.65 16.16 14.58
C ILE A 433 18.58 16.72 15.54
N ALA A 434 19.00 17.34 16.63
CA ALA A 434 18.11 17.94 17.61
C ALA A 434 18.48 19.40 17.87
N HIS A 435 17.48 20.24 18.13
CA HIS A 435 17.71 21.58 18.61
C HIS A 435 18.38 21.53 19.99
N LYS A 436 19.37 22.38 20.25
CA LYS A 436 20.15 22.43 21.52
C LYS A 436 19.31 22.67 22.77
N LYS A 437 18.03 23.04 22.63
CA LYS A 437 17.11 23.20 23.76
C LYS A 437 16.75 21.88 24.43
N PHE A 438 16.98 20.76 23.73
CA PHE A 438 16.85 19.41 24.28
C PHE A 438 18.15 18.88 24.88
N LYS A 439 19.20 19.71 24.98
CA LYS A 439 20.47 19.37 25.64
C LYS A 439 20.50 20.04 27.01
N VAL A 440 20.02 19.33 28.02
CA VAL A 440 19.89 19.83 29.39
C VAL A 440 21.11 19.39 30.19
N ASP A 441 21.83 20.34 30.80
CA ASP A 441 23.05 20.08 31.58
C ASP A 441 24.13 19.28 30.81
N GLY A 442 24.21 19.49 29.50
CA GLY A 442 25.14 18.80 28.61
C GLY A 442 24.68 17.40 28.17
N GLU A 443 23.57 16.89 28.70
CA GLU A 443 22.99 15.60 28.33
C GLU A 443 21.79 15.76 27.38
N TRP A 444 21.65 14.84 26.42
CA TRP A 444 20.52 14.83 25.52
C TRP A 444 19.25 14.30 26.20
N CYS A 445 18.16 15.04 26.05
CA CYS A 445 16.80 14.71 26.49
C CYS A 445 15.87 14.63 25.28
N THR A 446 16.25 13.83 24.29
CA THR A 446 15.48 13.66 23.05
C THR A 446 14.41 12.57 23.14
N TRP A 447 14.37 11.76 24.20
CA TRP A 447 13.37 10.71 24.33
C TRP A 447 12.01 11.28 24.74
N ILE A 448 10.92 10.57 24.44
CA ILE A 448 9.56 10.99 24.77
C ILE A 448 9.16 10.35 26.11
N ASN A 449 8.77 11.16 27.08
CA ASN A 449 8.05 10.71 28.26
C ASN A 449 6.56 10.60 27.93
N TYR A 450 6.14 9.42 27.47
CA TYR A 450 4.75 9.19 27.04
C TYR A 450 3.74 9.39 28.17
N GLU A 451 4.05 8.95 29.40
CA GLU A 451 3.15 9.13 30.55
C GLU A 451 2.92 10.62 30.82
N ARG A 452 3.99 11.40 30.81
CA ARG A 452 3.92 12.84 30.99
C ARG A 452 3.14 13.53 29.88
N PHE A 453 3.36 13.14 28.62
CA PHE A 453 2.55 13.63 27.50
C PHE A 453 1.05 13.35 27.73
N GLN A 454 0.68 12.14 28.15
CA GLN A 454 -0.71 11.77 28.39
C GLN A 454 -1.34 12.57 29.54
N GLU A 455 -0.58 12.93 30.57
CA GLU A 455 -1.04 13.85 31.62
C GLU A 455 -1.34 15.24 31.07
N LEU A 456 -0.37 15.82 30.34
CA LEU A 456 -0.44 17.17 29.80
C LEU A 456 -1.58 17.33 28.80
N VAL A 457 -1.76 16.37 27.88
CA VAL A 457 -2.85 16.43 26.89
C VAL A 457 -4.22 16.32 27.56
N ARG A 458 -4.37 15.49 28.60
CA ARG A 458 -5.62 15.41 29.37
C ARG A 458 -5.91 16.68 30.15
N GLU A 459 -4.89 17.35 30.69
CA GLU A 459 -5.06 18.66 31.33
C GLU A 459 -5.45 19.74 30.32
N HIS A 460 -4.80 19.75 29.16
CA HIS A 460 -5.14 20.64 28.05
C HIS A 460 -6.60 20.50 27.65
N GLU A 461 -7.05 19.27 27.39
CA GLU A 461 -8.45 18.96 27.04
C GLU A 461 -9.44 19.38 28.14
N ARG A 462 -9.18 19.03 29.41
CA ARG A 462 -10.05 19.40 30.54
C ARG A 462 -10.16 20.91 30.75
N SER A 463 -9.12 21.65 30.39
CA SER A 463 -9.05 23.10 30.53
C SER A 463 -9.66 23.86 29.34
N GLY A 464 -10.19 23.15 28.33
CA GLY A 464 -10.66 23.75 27.08
C GLY A 464 -9.55 24.47 26.30
N GLY A 465 -8.30 24.01 26.44
CA GLY A 465 -7.13 24.58 25.77
C GLY A 465 -6.42 25.72 26.52
N SER A 466 -6.91 26.14 27.69
CA SER A 466 -6.29 27.23 28.46
C SER A 466 -4.96 26.84 29.10
N LYS A 467 -4.80 25.58 29.54
CA LYS A 467 -3.50 25.03 29.92
C LYS A 467 -2.78 24.52 28.69
N THR A 468 -1.68 25.15 28.33
CA THR A 468 -0.81 24.74 27.22
C THR A 468 0.43 24.01 27.75
N PHE A 469 1.12 23.32 26.85
CA PHE A 469 2.38 22.64 27.12
C PHE A 469 3.21 22.61 25.84
N THR A 470 4.52 22.46 26.02
CA THR A 470 5.52 22.47 24.97
C THR A 470 6.21 21.12 24.83
N ALA A 471 6.95 20.92 23.74
CA ALA A 471 7.76 19.73 23.51
C ALA A 471 8.75 19.44 24.65
N ALA A 472 9.24 20.47 25.37
CA ALA A 472 10.18 20.31 26.48
C ALA A 472 9.55 19.65 27.72
N ASP A 473 8.24 19.81 27.92
CA ASP A 473 7.52 19.40 29.15
C ASP A 473 7.35 17.89 29.29
N TYR A 474 7.58 17.13 28.23
CA TYR A 474 7.45 15.67 28.18
C TYR A 474 8.69 14.99 27.57
N THR A 475 9.86 15.54 27.83
CA THR A 475 11.14 14.95 27.44
C THR A 475 11.63 13.94 28.48
N ALA A 476 12.45 12.99 28.02
CA ALA A 476 13.20 12.06 28.85
C ALA A 476 14.63 11.93 28.32
N ARG A 477 15.54 11.52 29.21
CA ARG A 477 16.95 11.33 28.88
C ARG A 477 17.10 10.35 27.72
N THR A 478 17.93 10.72 26.74
CA THR A 478 18.23 9.89 25.59
C THR A 478 18.99 8.63 26.04
N PRO A 479 18.58 7.42 25.61
CA PRO A 479 19.30 6.20 25.91
C PRO A 479 20.76 6.26 25.43
N HIS A 480 21.70 5.81 26.27
CA HIS A 480 23.14 5.92 25.97
C HIS A 480 23.55 5.20 24.68
N TRP A 481 22.89 4.09 24.35
CA TRP A 481 23.12 3.31 23.13
C TRP A 481 22.56 3.97 21.86
N ALA A 482 21.67 4.95 22.02
CA ALA A 482 21.10 5.72 20.90
C ALA A 482 21.97 6.93 20.54
N LEU A 483 22.82 7.38 21.46
CA LEU A 483 23.66 8.56 21.26
C LEU A 483 24.60 8.38 20.07
N PHE A 484 24.79 9.46 19.31
CA PHE A 484 25.76 9.48 18.22
C PHE A 484 27.18 9.20 18.75
N GLY A 485 27.90 8.31 18.06
CA GLY A 485 29.23 7.85 18.47
C GLY A 485 29.22 6.76 19.54
N SER A 486 28.05 6.27 19.98
CA SER A 486 27.96 5.11 20.87
C SER A 486 28.42 3.83 20.17
N SER A 487 28.98 2.88 20.93
CA SER A 487 29.44 1.60 20.38
C SER A 487 28.32 0.77 19.73
N GLN A 488 27.07 1.01 20.15
CA GLN A 488 25.88 0.32 19.66
C GLN A 488 25.34 0.93 18.36
N ARG A 489 25.75 2.15 18.02
CA ARG A 489 25.30 2.90 16.83
C ARG A 489 23.78 2.91 16.67
N GLY A 490 23.07 3.08 17.78
CA GLY A 490 21.60 3.12 17.82
C GLY A 490 20.91 1.79 18.05
N PHE A 491 21.59 0.66 17.90
CA PHE A 491 20.94 -0.64 18.04
C PHE A 491 20.66 -0.93 19.51
N ASP A 492 19.41 -1.22 19.87
CA ASP A 492 19.03 -1.49 21.26
C ASP A 492 19.79 -2.74 21.76
N PRO A 493 20.53 -2.66 22.89
CA PRO A 493 21.21 -3.83 23.48
C PRO A 493 20.29 -4.99 23.84
N LEU A 494 18.98 -4.75 23.99
CA LEU A 494 17.98 -5.79 24.25
C LEU A 494 17.59 -6.55 22.97
N ASP A 495 17.86 -5.98 21.79
CA ASP A 495 17.59 -6.61 20.51
C ASP A 495 18.74 -7.52 20.08
N VAL A 496 18.41 -8.57 19.32
CA VAL A 496 19.41 -9.50 18.78
C VAL A 496 19.73 -9.13 17.34
N ARG A 497 20.97 -8.64 17.11
CA ARG A 497 21.44 -8.29 15.76
C ARG A 497 21.74 -9.56 14.95
N TYR A 498 20.93 -9.84 13.94
CA TYR A 498 21.20 -10.95 13.01
C TYR A 498 22.05 -10.46 11.83
N GLN A 499 23.35 -10.73 11.89
CA GLN A 499 24.22 -10.55 10.74
C GLN A 499 24.11 -11.78 9.84
N ARG A 500 23.74 -11.57 8.57
CA ARG A 500 23.89 -12.63 7.57
C ARG A 500 25.37 -13.04 7.56
N LYS A 501 25.66 -14.33 7.69
CA LYS A 501 27.02 -14.87 7.53
C LYS A 501 27.50 -14.58 6.11
N SER A 502 28.06 -13.40 5.91
CA SER A 502 28.94 -13.12 4.81
C SER A 502 30.15 -14.04 5.01
N LYS A 503 30.40 -14.97 4.08
CA LYS A 503 31.75 -15.53 3.94
C LYS A 503 32.65 -14.30 3.85
N ALA A 504 33.53 -14.12 4.84
CA ALA A 504 34.54 -13.09 4.79
C ALA A 504 35.19 -13.17 3.40
N LYS A 505 34.98 -12.17 2.56
CA LYS A 505 35.86 -11.97 1.42
C LYS A 505 37.16 -11.53 2.06
N ASP A 506 38.05 -12.49 2.16
CA ASP A 506 39.44 -12.26 2.50
C ASP A 506 39.97 -11.18 1.55
N ILE A 507 40.32 -10.02 2.11
CA ILE A 507 40.91 -8.90 1.37
C ILE A 507 42.44 -9.05 1.35
N SER A 508 42.97 -10.23 1.66
CA SER A 508 44.36 -10.58 1.37
C SER A 508 44.47 -11.32 0.04
N GLY A 509 44.62 -10.57 -1.05
CA GLY A 509 44.92 -11.16 -2.34
C GLY A 509 44.81 -10.21 -3.51
N CYS A 510 45.90 -9.45 -3.75
CA CYS A 510 46.33 -8.79 -4.98
C CYS A 510 45.34 -7.87 -5.73
#